data_AF-C2BEM4-F1
#
_entry.id   AF-C2BEM4-F1
#
_cell.length_a   1.000
_cell.length_b   1.000
_cell.length_c   1.000
_cell.angle_alpha   90.00
_cell.angle_beta   90.00
_cell.angle_gamma   90.00
#
_symmetry.space_group_name_H-M   'P 1'
#
loop_
_entity.id
_entity.type
_entity.pdbx_description
1 polymer ?
#
loop_
_entity_poly.entity_id
_entity_poly.type
_entity_poly.pdbx_seq_one_letter_code
_entity_poly.pdbx_strand_id
1 'polypeptide(L)'
;MRNRNTLEFIGLWEVLNNPNFNRVQFDTFRSEAGLNRFTMTPGKWIESTDAVGIVSKAGRYGRTYAHYDIAMEFASWLSPEFKLYIIQDYKRLKEDENSKLSLTWNLHREISKINYKIHTDAIKEYLLKDLTDEQLSFKYASEADMLNVALFDKRAKQWREENPDLKGNMRDYASLDELLVLANMESYNAILIEKGLEQKERMIELRNLAKTQLISLEKLNQSDIKKLHK
;
A
#
# COMPACT_ATOMS: atom_id res chain seq x y z
N MET A 1 -36.96 -17.56 4.73
CA MET A 1 -36.01 -16.83 3.87
C MET A 1 -36.56 -16.76 2.45
N ARG A 2 -37.49 -15.84 2.17
CA ARG A 2 -38.17 -15.77 0.85
C ARG A 2 -37.66 -14.64 -0.07
N ASN A 3 -37.09 -13.59 0.53
CA ASN A 3 -36.57 -12.46 -0.22
C ASN A 3 -35.29 -12.89 -0.95
N ARG A 4 -35.24 -12.65 -2.26
CA ARG A 4 -34.11 -12.98 -3.12
C ARG A 4 -32.83 -12.24 -2.70
N ASN A 5 -32.92 -10.93 -2.42
CA ASN A 5 -31.75 -10.13 -2.03
C ASN A 5 -31.13 -10.64 -0.72
N THR A 6 -31.97 -11.02 0.25
CA THR A 6 -31.50 -11.61 1.51
C THR A 6 -30.80 -12.95 1.26
N LEU A 7 -31.35 -13.81 0.41
CA LEU A 7 -30.76 -15.11 0.08
C LEU A 7 -29.44 -14.95 -0.69
N GLU A 8 -29.37 -13.99 -1.61
CA GLU A 8 -28.16 -13.65 -2.36
C GLU A 8 -27.04 -13.15 -1.44
N PHE A 9 -27.35 -12.26 -0.48
CA PHE A 9 -26.36 -11.75 0.47
C PHE A 9 -25.80 -12.87 1.35
N ILE A 10 -26.67 -13.70 1.94
CA ILE A 10 -26.25 -14.81 2.80
C ILE A 10 -25.42 -15.81 2.01
N GLY A 11 -25.85 -16.18 0.80
CA GLY A 11 -25.09 -17.09 -0.05
C GLY A 11 -23.74 -16.52 -0.47
N LEU A 12 -23.65 -15.21 -0.75
CA LEU A 12 -22.36 -14.57 -1.04
C LEU A 12 -21.43 -14.62 0.17
N TRP A 13 -21.95 -14.34 1.37
CA TRP A 13 -21.17 -14.44 2.60
C TRP A 13 -20.62 -15.86 2.79
N GLU A 14 -21.43 -16.89 2.55
CA GLU A 14 -20.98 -18.30 2.61
C GLU A 14 -19.92 -18.61 1.54
N VAL A 15 -20.11 -18.16 0.30
CA VAL A 15 -19.12 -18.37 -0.79
C VAL A 15 -17.74 -17.82 -0.43
N LEU A 16 -17.69 -16.69 0.28
CA LEU A 16 -16.45 -16.02 0.67
C LEU A 16 -15.81 -16.64 1.93
N ASN A 17 -16.62 -17.13 2.87
CA ASN A 17 -16.15 -17.50 4.21
C ASN A 17 -16.26 -18.99 4.55
N ASN A 18 -16.93 -19.79 3.72
CA ASN A 18 -17.18 -21.21 3.94
C ASN A 18 -16.68 -22.05 2.75
N PRO A 19 -15.50 -22.69 2.88
CA PRO A 19 -14.92 -23.53 1.83
C PRO A 19 -15.79 -24.73 1.44
N ASN A 20 -16.63 -25.23 2.35
CA ASN A 20 -17.48 -26.41 2.15
C ASN A 20 -18.88 -26.06 1.63
N PHE A 21 -19.16 -24.78 1.35
CA PHE A 21 -20.48 -24.35 0.93
C PHE A 21 -20.89 -24.95 -0.43
N ASN A 22 -22.06 -25.58 -0.49
CA ASN A 22 -22.58 -26.17 -1.71
C ASN A 22 -23.18 -25.10 -2.65
N ARG A 23 -22.33 -24.58 -3.53
CA ARG A 23 -22.65 -23.53 -4.50
C ARG A 23 -23.70 -23.94 -5.53
N VAL A 24 -23.71 -25.21 -5.93
CA VAL A 24 -24.66 -25.73 -6.93
C VAL A 24 -26.09 -25.68 -6.39
N GLN A 25 -26.26 -26.11 -5.14
CA GLN A 25 -27.56 -26.06 -4.49
C GLN A 25 -28.00 -24.62 -4.20
N PHE A 26 -27.05 -23.75 -3.84
CA PHE A 26 -27.30 -22.31 -3.70
C PHE A 26 -27.81 -21.67 -5.00
N ASP A 27 -27.17 -21.91 -6.14
CA ASP A 27 -27.59 -21.33 -7.43
C ASP A 27 -29.01 -21.75 -7.81
N THR A 28 -29.36 -23.01 -7.51
CA THR A 28 -30.73 -23.52 -7.67
C THR A 28 -31.71 -22.70 -6.81
N PHE A 29 -31.43 -22.54 -5.51
CA PHE A 29 -32.29 -21.75 -4.62
C PHE A 29 -32.34 -20.28 -4.99
N ARG A 30 -31.25 -19.71 -5.49
CA ARG A 30 -31.19 -18.33 -5.96
C ARG A 30 -32.11 -18.11 -7.15
N SER A 31 -32.18 -19.06 -8.08
CA SER A 31 -33.05 -18.99 -9.26
C SER A 31 -34.54 -19.14 -8.90
N GLU A 32 -34.85 -19.92 -7.86
CA GLU A 32 -36.23 -20.14 -7.40
C GLU A 32 -36.73 -19.06 -6.42
N ALA A 33 -35.81 -18.31 -5.80
CA ALA A 33 -36.14 -17.27 -4.83
C ALA A 33 -36.98 -16.16 -5.46
N GLY A 34 -38.07 -15.79 -4.79
CA GLY A 34 -39.06 -14.81 -5.27
C GLY A 34 -40.29 -15.42 -5.93
N LEU A 35 -40.29 -16.71 -6.25
CA LEU A 35 -41.51 -17.41 -6.68
C LEU A 35 -42.47 -17.59 -5.50
N ASN A 36 -43.79 -17.44 -5.72
CA ASN A 36 -44.80 -17.60 -4.66
C ASN A 36 -44.75 -18.97 -3.98
N ARG A 37 -44.36 -20.01 -4.73
CA ARG A 37 -44.19 -21.38 -4.22
C ARG A 37 -42.90 -21.59 -3.41
N PHE A 38 -41.95 -20.66 -3.49
CA PHE A 38 -40.65 -20.82 -2.86
C PHE A 38 -40.75 -20.69 -1.34
N THR A 39 -40.34 -21.75 -0.64
CA THR A 39 -40.27 -21.78 0.82
C THR A 39 -38.92 -22.32 1.25
N MET A 40 -38.14 -21.47 1.91
CA MET A 40 -36.84 -21.78 2.48
C MET A 40 -36.84 -21.47 3.98
N THR A 41 -36.59 -22.49 4.79
CA THR A 41 -36.37 -22.36 6.23
C THR A 41 -34.87 -22.35 6.52
N PRO A 42 -34.43 -21.73 7.64
CA PRO A 42 -33.02 -21.78 8.03
C PRO A 42 -32.47 -23.20 8.15
N GLY A 43 -33.24 -24.15 8.69
CA GLY A 43 -32.84 -25.56 8.74
C GLY A 43 -32.62 -26.17 7.37
N LYS A 44 -33.57 -25.99 6.44
CA LYS A 44 -33.44 -26.49 5.06
C LYS A 44 -32.24 -25.87 4.34
N TRP A 45 -31.99 -24.57 4.56
CA TRP A 45 -30.81 -23.88 4.03
C TRP A 45 -29.52 -24.55 4.51
N ILE A 46 -29.35 -24.68 5.84
CA ILE A 46 -28.16 -25.29 6.45
C ILE A 46 -27.94 -26.71 5.93
N GLU A 47 -28.96 -27.56 5.96
CA GLU A 47 -28.87 -28.97 5.54
C GLU A 47 -28.59 -29.13 4.04
N SER A 48 -29.10 -28.23 3.19
CA SER A 48 -28.97 -28.36 1.74
C SER A 48 -27.69 -27.71 1.20
N THR A 49 -27.18 -26.67 1.87
CA THR A 49 -26.03 -25.89 1.37
C THR A 49 -24.76 -26.01 2.21
N ASP A 50 -24.78 -26.77 3.31
CA ASP A 50 -23.71 -26.83 4.31
C ASP A 50 -23.32 -25.44 4.85
N ALA A 51 -24.32 -24.58 5.02
CA ALA A 51 -24.13 -23.20 5.48
C ALA A 51 -23.72 -23.13 6.96
N VAL A 52 -22.76 -22.26 7.28
CA VAL A 52 -22.23 -22.06 8.65
C VAL A 52 -22.57 -20.69 9.24
N GLY A 53 -22.96 -19.73 8.40
CA GLY A 53 -23.29 -18.36 8.77
C GLY A 53 -24.65 -18.22 9.46
N ILE A 54 -25.50 -19.25 9.42
CA ILE A 54 -26.78 -19.30 10.14
C ILE A 54 -26.84 -20.58 10.96
N VAL A 55 -27.26 -20.46 12.21
CA VAL A 55 -27.43 -21.58 13.12
C VAL A 55 -28.88 -21.61 13.60
N SER A 56 -29.58 -22.70 13.33
CA SER A 56 -30.96 -22.90 13.78
C SER A 56 -31.03 -24.00 14.84
N LYS A 57 -31.42 -23.66 16.07
CA LYS A 57 -31.62 -24.64 17.15
C LYS A 57 -33.11 -24.90 17.35
N ALA A 58 -33.51 -26.18 17.40
CA ALA A 58 -34.87 -26.60 17.73
C ALA A 58 -35.04 -26.81 19.25
N GLY A 59 -36.28 -26.69 19.76
CA GLY A 59 -36.64 -26.94 21.17
C GLY A 59 -37.36 -25.78 21.86
N ARG A 60 -37.66 -25.93 23.16
CA ARG A 60 -38.42 -24.93 23.98
C ARG A 60 -37.78 -23.53 24.01
N TYR A 61 -36.46 -23.46 23.80
CA TYR A 61 -35.70 -22.21 23.67
C TYR A 61 -35.01 -22.09 22.30
N GLY A 62 -35.54 -22.78 21.29
CA GLY A 62 -35.02 -22.78 19.94
C GLY A 62 -35.04 -21.38 19.34
N ARG A 63 -33.89 -20.94 18.83
CA ARG A 63 -33.73 -19.65 18.14
C ARG A 63 -32.82 -19.85 16.93
N THR A 64 -32.97 -18.96 15.96
CA THR A 64 -32.06 -18.84 14.84
C THR A 64 -31.07 -17.72 15.13
N TYR A 65 -29.78 -18.03 15.00
CA TYR A 65 -28.67 -17.10 15.16
C TYR A 65 -27.98 -16.94 13.80
N ALA A 66 -27.33 -15.80 13.59
CA ALA A 66 -26.54 -15.54 12.39
C ALA A 66 -25.17 -14.99 12.77
N HIS A 67 -24.20 -15.19 11.89
CA HIS A 67 -22.90 -14.54 11.97
C HIS A 67 -23.06 -13.02 12.04
N TYR A 68 -22.13 -12.32 12.70
CA TYR A 68 -22.28 -10.88 12.96
C TYR A 68 -22.39 -10.07 11.66
N ASP A 69 -21.69 -10.43 10.58
CA ASP A 69 -21.82 -9.76 9.27
C ASP A 69 -23.24 -9.88 8.69
N ILE A 70 -23.80 -11.09 8.74
CA ILE A 70 -25.16 -11.36 8.27
C ILE A 70 -26.15 -10.61 9.15
N ALA A 71 -25.95 -10.62 10.48
CA ALA A 71 -26.78 -9.87 11.42
C ALA A 71 -26.68 -8.35 11.21
N MET A 72 -25.50 -7.82 10.90
CA MET A 72 -25.30 -6.41 10.57
C MET A 72 -26.08 -6.02 9.31
N GLU A 73 -26.10 -6.86 8.28
CA GLU A 73 -26.92 -6.58 7.09
C GLU A 73 -28.42 -6.60 7.41
N PHE A 74 -28.89 -7.52 8.25
CA PHE A 74 -30.27 -7.47 8.73
C PHE A 74 -30.58 -6.19 9.52
N ALA A 75 -29.65 -5.75 10.37
CA ALA A 75 -29.79 -4.50 11.11
C ALA A 75 -29.75 -3.26 10.18
N SER A 76 -28.93 -3.28 9.13
CA SER A 76 -28.82 -2.22 8.11
C SER A 76 -30.12 -2.08 7.31
N TRP A 77 -30.78 -3.21 7.03
CA TRP A 77 -32.09 -3.22 6.39
C TRP A 77 -33.19 -2.69 7.30
N LEU A 78 -33.12 -3.00 8.60
CA LEU A 78 -34.13 -2.59 9.59
C LEU A 78 -34.03 -1.11 9.96
N SER A 79 -32.81 -0.56 10.03
CA SER A 79 -32.56 0.82 10.46
C SER A 79 -31.73 1.58 9.41
N PRO A 80 -32.34 2.56 8.71
CA PRO A 80 -31.62 3.46 7.82
C PRO A 80 -30.50 4.24 8.53
N GLU A 81 -30.70 4.58 9.81
CA GLU A 81 -29.69 5.26 10.63
C GLU A 81 -28.45 4.39 10.84
N PHE A 82 -28.64 3.12 11.23
CA PHE A 82 -27.55 2.17 11.38
C PHE A 82 -26.80 1.97 10.06
N LYS A 83 -27.52 1.89 8.94
CA LYS A 83 -26.93 1.80 7.61
C LYS A 83 -26.08 3.02 7.27
N LEU A 84 -26.53 4.23 7.60
CA LEU A 84 -25.75 5.46 7.42
C LEU A 84 -24.48 5.46 8.29
N TYR A 85 -24.55 4.96 9.52
CA TYR A 85 -23.36 4.84 10.36
C TYR A 85 -22.31 3.90 9.76
N ILE A 86 -22.69 2.74 9.23
CA ILE A 86 -21.76 1.85 8.51
C ILE A 86 -21.09 2.58 7.34
N ILE A 87 -21.86 3.34 6.55
CA ILE A 87 -21.32 4.10 5.41
C ILE A 87 -20.34 5.19 5.88
N GLN A 88 -20.68 5.92 6.94
CA GLN A 88 -19.82 6.95 7.50
C GLN A 88 -18.52 6.37 8.05
N ASP A 89 -18.60 5.25 8.76
CA ASP A 89 -17.43 4.63 9.37
C ASP A 89 -16.50 4.04 8.30
N TYR A 90 -17.06 3.47 7.22
CA TYR A 90 -16.27 3.08 6.05
C TYR A 90 -15.53 4.26 5.40
N LYS A 91 -16.22 5.40 5.22
CA LYS A 91 -15.59 6.62 4.68
C LYS A 91 -14.47 7.12 5.58
N ARG A 92 -14.71 7.18 6.89
CA ARG A 92 -13.72 7.58 7.89
C ARG A 92 -12.48 6.70 7.84
N LEU A 93 -12.65 5.37 7.80
CA LEU A 93 -11.52 4.44 7.66
C LEU A 93 -10.72 4.68 6.38
N LYS A 94 -11.40 4.97 5.26
CA LYS A 94 -10.73 5.29 3.99
C LYS A 94 -9.99 6.62 4.00
N GLU A 95 -10.54 7.63 4.66
CA GLU A 95 -9.87 8.92 4.84
C GLU A 95 -8.65 8.80 5.76
N ASP A 96 -8.74 8.01 6.84
CA ASP A 96 -7.63 7.73 7.75
C ASP A 96 -6.49 6.95 7.06
N GLU A 97 -6.81 5.98 6.20
CA GLU A 97 -5.82 5.27 5.37
C GLU A 97 -5.11 6.22 4.39
N ASN A 98 -5.88 7.03 3.65
CA ASN A 98 -5.33 7.97 2.68
C ASN A 98 -4.50 9.07 3.34
N SER A 99 -4.93 9.58 4.50
CA SER A 99 -4.19 10.63 5.23
C SER A 99 -2.85 10.11 5.74
N LYS A 100 -2.78 8.89 6.29
CA LYS A 100 -1.53 8.25 6.70
C LYS A 100 -0.56 8.07 5.53
N LEU A 101 -1.04 7.59 4.39
CA LEU A 101 -0.23 7.46 3.17
C LEU A 101 0.31 8.82 2.70
N SER A 102 -0.53 9.86 2.73
CA SER A 102 -0.13 11.21 2.34
C SER A 102 0.86 11.85 3.31
N LEU A 103 0.74 11.60 4.61
CA LEU A 103 1.62 12.16 5.64
C LEU A 103 3.03 11.58 5.53
N THR A 104 3.15 10.26 5.39
CA THR A 104 4.43 9.58 5.17
C THR A 104 5.09 10.11 3.89
N TRP A 105 4.33 10.23 2.81
CA TRP A 105 4.83 10.75 1.53
C TRP A 105 5.30 12.21 1.62
N ASN A 106 4.57 13.07 2.33
CA ASN A 106 4.96 14.45 2.58
C ASN A 106 6.22 14.53 3.45
N LEU A 107 6.32 13.71 4.48
CA LEU A 107 7.49 13.65 5.36
C LEU A 107 8.75 13.26 4.58
N HIS A 108 8.67 12.25 3.71
CA HIS A 108 9.79 11.85 2.86
C HIS A 108 10.23 12.99 1.94
N ARG A 109 9.29 13.72 1.31
CA ARG A 109 9.61 14.85 0.44
C ARG A 109 10.32 15.98 1.19
N GLU A 110 9.89 16.31 2.41
CA GLU A 110 10.53 17.34 3.21
C GLU A 110 11.94 16.90 3.66
N ILE A 111 12.12 15.63 4.06
CA ILE A 111 13.44 15.07 4.39
C ILE A 111 14.38 15.15 3.16
N SER A 112 13.91 14.76 1.97
CA SER A 112 14.71 14.85 0.74
C SER A 112 15.15 16.30 0.43
N LYS A 113 14.26 17.29 0.60
CA LYS A 113 14.61 18.71 0.39
C LYS A 113 15.68 19.20 1.37
N ILE A 114 15.55 18.85 2.65
CA ILE A 114 16.51 19.22 3.70
C ILE A 114 17.88 18.60 3.38
N ASN A 115 17.90 17.31 3.02
CA ASN A 115 19.14 16.58 2.72
C ASN A 115 19.84 17.12 1.47
N TYR A 116 19.09 17.46 0.41
CA TYR A 116 19.64 18.08 -0.79
C TYR A 116 20.34 19.41 -0.46
N LYS A 117 19.76 20.22 0.44
CA LYS A 117 20.35 21.49 0.88
C LYS A 117 21.66 21.25 1.66
N ILE A 118 21.65 20.34 2.63
CA ILE A 118 22.84 19.97 3.42
C ILE A 118 23.98 19.50 2.50
N HIS A 119 23.66 18.64 1.53
CA HIS A 119 24.64 18.14 0.57
C HIS A 119 25.21 19.24 -0.33
N THR A 120 24.34 20.11 -0.85
CA THR A 120 24.76 21.25 -1.67
C THR A 120 25.68 22.20 -0.90
N ASP A 121 25.38 22.45 0.37
CA ASP A 121 26.18 23.33 1.23
C ASP A 121 27.55 22.71 1.55
N ALA A 122 27.62 21.40 1.80
CA ALA A 122 28.91 20.70 1.99
C ALA A 122 29.79 20.72 0.73
N ILE A 123 29.20 20.59 -0.46
CA ILE A 123 29.95 20.75 -1.71
C ILE A 123 30.55 22.16 -1.79
N LYS A 124 29.75 23.21 -1.51
CA LYS A 124 30.22 24.61 -1.51
C LYS A 124 31.39 24.85 -0.56
N GLU A 125 31.28 24.36 0.67
CA GLU A 125 32.24 24.62 1.73
C GLU A 125 33.61 23.96 1.47
N TYR A 126 33.60 22.70 1.02
CA TYR A 126 34.80 21.85 1.06
C TYR A 126 35.37 21.47 -0.31
N LEU A 127 34.55 21.44 -1.36
CA LEU A 127 34.98 21.01 -2.71
C LEU A 127 35.24 22.17 -3.67
N LEU A 128 34.76 23.38 -3.36
CA LEU A 128 34.62 24.46 -4.34
C LEU A 128 35.49 25.70 -4.09
N LYS A 129 36.50 25.62 -3.23
CA LYS A 129 37.48 26.70 -3.12
C LYS A 129 38.23 26.81 -4.45
N ASP A 130 38.19 28.00 -5.06
CA ASP A 130 38.97 28.41 -6.24
C ASP A 130 38.55 27.85 -7.62
N LEU A 131 37.24 27.71 -7.90
CA LEU A 131 36.72 27.31 -9.23
C LEU A 131 35.93 28.42 -9.93
N THR A 132 35.99 28.45 -11.28
CA THR A 132 35.15 29.35 -12.10
C THR A 132 33.70 28.85 -12.21
N ASP A 133 32.74 29.72 -12.56
CA ASP A 133 31.31 29.37 -12.64
C ASP A 133 31.00 28.18 -13.57
N GLU A 134 31.73 28.04 -14.68
CA GLU A 134 31.59 26.88 -15.58
C GLU A 134 32.12 25.59 -14.94
N GLN A 135 33.27 25.66 -14.25
CA GLN A 135 33.86 24.53 -13.55
C GLN A 135 32.99 24.10 -12.35
N LEU A 136 32.37 25.07 -11.68
CA LEU A 136 31.37 24.87 -10.62
C LEU A 136 30.19 24.05 -11.13
N SER A 137 29.56 24.48 -12.23
CA SER A 137 28.42 23.78 -12.84
C SER A 137 28.76 22.32 -13.20
N PHE A 138 29.94 22.11 -13.80
CA PHE A 138 30.42 20.76 -14.14
C PHE A 138 30.65 19.89 -12.90
N LYS A 139 31.23 20.46 -11.84
CA LYS A 139 31.49 19.74 -10.59
C LYS A 139 30.19 19.33 -9.88
N TYR A 140 29.20 20.22 -9.82
CA TYR A 140 27.88 19.89 -9.28
C TYR A 140 27.18 18.78 -10.07
N ALA A 141 27.21 18.87 -11.41
CA ALA A 141 26.65 17.83 -12.27
C ALA A 141 27.34 16.48 -12.04
N SER A 142 28.68 16.48 -11.87
CA SER A 142 29.46 15.27 -11.58
C SER A 142 29.09 14.64 -10.23
N GLU A 143 28.94 15.42 -9.17
CA GLU A 143 28.53 14.90 -7.84
C GLU A 143 27.09 14.38 -7.85
N ALA A 144 26.17 15.06 -8.56
CA ALA A 144 24.80 14.60 -8.71
C ALA A 144 24.72 13.29 -9.51
N ASP A 145 25.49 13.17 -10.60
CA ASP A 145 25.55 11.94 -11.39
C ASP A 145 26.21 10.79 -10.63
N MET A 146 27.16 11.04 -9.74
CA MET A 146 27.71 10.00 -8.86
C MET A 146 26.62 9.36 -7.99
N LEU A 147 25.75 10.19 -7.39
CA LEU A 147 24.63 9.69 -6.58
C LEU A 147 23.63 8.91 -7.43
N ASN A 148 23.31 9.42 -8.63
CA ASN A 148 22.40 8.75 -9.56
C ASN A 148 22.95 7.39 -10.00
N VAL A 149 24.24 7.30 -10.31
CA VAL A 149 24.90 6.04 -10.70
C VAL A 149 24.96 5.07 -9.52
N ALA A 150 25.25 5.56 -8.32
CA ALA A 150 25.34 4.71 -7.13
C ALA A 150 23.99 4.05 -6.78
N LEU A 151 22.87 4.74 -7.03
CA LEU A 151 21.51 4.25 -6.74
C LEU A 151 20.83 3.55 -7.93
N PHE A 152 20.84 4.16 -9.11
CA PHE A 152 20.04 3.75 -10.28
C PHE A 152 20.86 3.14 -11.43
N ASP A 153 22.18 2.99 -11.26
CA ASP A 153 23.11 2.50 -12.28
C ASP A 153 23.17 3.33 -13.58
N LYS A 154 22.67 4.58 -13.54
CA LYS A 154 22.58 5.45 -14.72
C LYS A 154 22.91 6.89 -14.40
N ARG A 155 23.53 7.59 -15.37
CA ARG A 155 23.65 9.05 -15.36
C ARG A 155 22.36 9.71 -15.84
N ALA A 156 22.15 10.97 -15.47
CA ALA A 156 20.96 11.72 -15.88
C ALA A 156 20.82 11.79 -17.42
N LYS A 157 21.93 11.89 -18.16
CA LYS A 157 21.92 11.89 -19.62
C LYS A 157 21.46 10.56 -20.22
N GLN A 158 22.01 9.44 -19.72
CA GLN A 158 21.66 8.09 -20.18
C GLN A 158 20.18 7.80 -19.96
N TRP A 159 19.65 8.20 -18.79
CA TRP A 159 18.24 8.03 -18.49
C TRP A 159 17.33 8.81 -19.47
N ARG A 160 17.70 10.05 -19.84
CA ARG A 160 16.93 10.83 -20.84
C ARG A 160 16.98 10.22 -22.23
N GLU A 161 18.12 9.67 -22.63
CA GLU A 161 18.29 9.00 -23.93
C GLU A 161 17.43 7.73 -24.02
N GLU A 162 17.30 6.98 -22.92
CA GLU A 162 16.46 5.78 -22.84
C GLU A 162 14.96 6.09 -22.69
N ASN A 163 14.60 7.30 -22.22
CA ASN A 163 13.23 7.71 -21.94
C ASN A 163 12.85 9.01 -22.67
N PRO A 164 12.87 9.03 -24.02
CA PRO A 164 12.65 10.25 -24.80
C PRO A 164 11.22 10.81 -24.67
N ASP A 165 10.24 9.96 -24.36
CA ASP A 165 8.82 10.34 -24.27
C ASP A 165 8.39 10.77 -22.86
N LEU A 166 9.26 10.58 -21.85
CA LEU A 166 8.97 10.94 -20.46
C LEU A 166 9.40 12.38 -20.16
N LYS A 167 8.53 13.14 -19.50
CA LYS A 167 8.81 14.52 -19.06
C LYS A 167 9.36 14.50 -17.63
N GLY A 168 10.52 15.10 -17.41
CA GLY A 168 11.12 15.26 -16.07
C GLY A 168 12.51 14.64 -15.99
N ASN A 169 12.90 14.22 -14.79
CA ASN A 169 14.16 13.50 -14.53
C ASN A 169 13.89 12.11 -13.92
N MET A 170 14.94 11.30 -13.83
CA MET A 170 14.87 9.96 -13.24
C MET A 170 14.33 9.89 -11.80
N ARG A 171 14.57 10.94 -10.99
CA ARG A 171 14.11 11.02 -9.60
C ARG A 171 12.60 11.26 -9.53
N ASP A 172 12.00 11.90 -10.52
CA ASP A 172 10.53 12.09 -10.60
C ASP A 172 9.78 10.77 -10.78
N TYR A 173 10.46 9.75 -11.31
CA TYR A 173 9.94 8.41 -11.56
C TYR A 173 10.48 7.36 -10.57
N ALA A 174 11.24 7.77 -9.56
CA ALA A 174 11.76 6.88 -8.53
C ALA A 174 10.68 6.51 -7.51
N SER A 175 10.78 5.30 -6.97
CA SER A 175 9.96 4.86 -5.85
C SER A 175 10.25 5.65 -4.57
N LEU A 176 9.33 5.61 -3.61
CA LEU A 176 9.49 6.27 -2.32
C LEU A 176 10.75 5.78 -1.57
N ASP A 177 11.01 4.47 -1.64
CA ASP A 177 12.18 3.84 -1.03
C ASP A 177 13.47 4.33 -1.67
N GLU A 178 13.53 4.42 -3.00
CA GLU A 178 14.67 4.98 -3.72
C GLU A 178 14.90 6.45 -3.38
N LEU A 179 13.85 7.26 -3.27
CA LEU A 179 13.96 8.68 -2.88
C LEU A 179 14.47 8.84 -1.45
N LEU A 180 14.07 7.96 -0.52
CA LEU A 180 14.58 7.94 0.85
C LEU A 180 16.07 7.56 0.88
N VAL A 181 16.45 6.51 0.16
CA VAL A 181 17.85 6.07 0.07
C VAL A 181 18.71 7.17 -0.55
N LEU A 182 18.22 7.82 -1.59
CA LEU A 182 18.90 8.96 -2.22
C LEU A 182 19.14 10.11 -1.23
N ALA A 183 18.13 10.46 -0.44
CA ALA A 183 18.25 11.50 0.58
C ALA A 183 19.29 11.13 1.66
N ASN A 184 19.36 9.86 2.05
CA ASN A 184 20.38 9.38 2.99
C ASN A 184 21.78 9.41 2.37
N MET A 185 21.91 9.04 1.09
CA MET A 185 23.17 9.12 0.35
C MET A 185 23.67 10.56 0.23
N GLU A 186 22.79 11.52 -0.02
CA GLU A 186 23.14 12.96 -0.05
C GLU A 186 23.73 13.42 1.29
N SER A 187 23.08 13.04 2.41
CA SER A 187 23.55 13.36 3.76
C SER A 187 24.89 12.68 4.09
N TYR A 188 25.03 11.40 3.73
CA TYR A 188 26.26 10.66 3.99
C TYR A 188 27.42 11.18 3.13
N ASN A 189 27.16 11.51 1.87
CA ASN A 189 28.17 12.08 0.98
C ASN A 189 28.68 13.42 1.53
N ALA A 190 27.83 14.27 2.12
CA ALA A 190 28.25 15.50 2.78
C ALA A 190 29.31 15.24 3.89
N ILE A 191 29.08 14.22 4.72
CA ILE A 191 30.03 13.82 5.77
C ILE A 191 31.33 13.26 5.17
N LEU A 192 31.24 12.48 4.10
CA LEU A 192 32.42 11.93 3.42
C LEU A 192 33.25 13.02 2.73
N ILE A 193 32.60 14.07 2.22
CA ILE A 193 33.23 15.27 1.68
C ILE A 193 33.98 16.01 2.79
N GLU A 194 33.35 16.24 3.94
CA GLU A 194 33.97 16.89 5.10
C GLU A 194 35.21 16.13 5.61
N LYS A 195 35.16 14.79 5.58
CA LYS A 195 36.29 13.91 5.91
C LYS A 195 37.41 13.90 4.86
N GLY A 196 37.24 14.60 3.73
CA GLY A 196 38.24 14.71 2.68
C GLY A 196 38.41 13.47 1.80
N LEU A 197 37.42 12.56 1.78
CA LEU A 197 37.52 11.36 0.94
C LEU A 197 37.41 11.70 -0.55
N GLU A 198 38.18 10.97 -1.37
CA GLU A 198 38.14 11.11 -2.83
C GLU A 198 36.82 10.58 -3.40
N GLN A 199 36.35 11.20 -4.49
CA GLN A 199 35.07 10.87 -5.13
C GLN A 199 34.91 9.37 -5.45
N LYS A 200 36.01 8.71 -5.86
CA LYS A 200 36.02 7.28 -6.16
C LYS A 200 35.70 6.42 -4.93
N GLU A 201 36.31 6.75 -3.79
CA GLU A 201 36.08 6.05 -2.52
C GLU A 201 34.67 6.30 -2.02
N ARG A 202 34.20 7.55 -2.09
CA ARG A 202 32.82 7.91 -1.75
C ARG A 202 31.80 7.15 -2.57
N MET A 203 32.03 6.97 -3.88
CA MET A 203 31.12 6.23 -4.74
C MET A 203 30.95 4.76 -4.29
N ILE A 204 32.02 4.11 -3.83
CA ILE A 204 31.97 2.73 -3.32
C ILE A 204 31.13 2.68 -2.04
N GLU A 205 31.40 3.58 -1.09
CA GLU A 205 30.67 3.70 0.17
C GLU A 205 29.18 3.97 -0.05
N LEU A 206 28.85 4.90 -0.95
CA LEU A 206 27.48 5.27 -1.28
C LEU A 206 26.73 4.12 -1.96
N ARG A 207 27.40 3.35 -2.82
CA ARG A 207 26.80 2.17 -3.47
C ARG A 207 26.53 1.05 -2.47
N ASN A 208 27.42 0.84 -1.51
CA ASN A 208 27.19 -0.11 -0.42
C ASN A 208 26.02 0.32 0.46
N LEU A 209 25.97 1.60 0.84
CA LEU A 209 24.86 2.18 1.60
C LEU A 209 23.52 1.97 0.87
N ALA A 210 23.45 2.32 -0.41
CA ALA A 210 22.23 2.19 -1.22
C ALA A 210 21.72 0.74 -1.22
N LYS A 211 22.59 -0.22 -1.53
CA LYS A 211 22.24 -1.65 -1.53
C LYS A 211 21.74 -2.13 -0.17
N THR A 212 22.43 -1.78 0.91
CA THR A 212 22.05 -2.20 2.26
C THR A 212 20.69 -1.63 2.66
N GLN A 213 20.43 -0.36 2.36
CA GLN A 213 19.16 0.28 2.71
C GLN A 213 18.00 -0.26 1.87
N LEU A 214 18.16 -0.41 0.55
CA LEU A 214 17.12 -1.00 -0.31
C LEU A 214 16.73 -2.42 0.14
N ILE A 215 17.71 -3.29 0.41
CA ILE A 215 17.45 -4.65 0.92
C ILE A 215 16.71 -4.61 2.26
N SER A 216 17.02 -3.64 3.12
CA SER A 216 16.37 -3.51 4.43
C SER A 216 14.93 -3.04 4.31
N LEU A 217 14.66 -2.08 3.41
CA LEU A 217 13.31 -1.57 3.12
C LEU A 217 12.43 -2.65 2.48
N GLU A 218 12.97 -3.41 1.52
CA GLU A 218 12.25 -4.56 0.92
C GLU A 218 11.81 -5.59 1.97
N LYS A 219 12.69 -5.92 2.92
CA LYS A 219 12.38 -6.86 4.01
C LYS A 219 11.28 -6.33 4.93
N LEU A 220 11.30 -5.04 5.24
CA LEU A 220 10.27 -4.40 6.07
C LEU A 220 8.91 -4.45 5.37
N ASN A 221 8.85 -4.05 4.10
CA ASN A 221 7.64 -4.07 3.28
C ASN A 221 7.06 -5.50 3.18
N GLN A 222 7.89 -6.52 2.99
CA GLN A 222 7.44 -7.93 3.00
C GLN A 222 6.90 -8.38 4.37
N SER A 223 7.47 -7.87 5.47
CA SER A 223 7.04 -8.20 6.82
C SER A 223 5.69 -7.57 7.18
N ASP A 224 5.42 -6.36 6.69
CA ASP A 224 4.16 -5.65 6.91
C ASP A 224 3.03 -6.25 6.06
N ILE A 225 3.31 -6.66 4.82
CA ILE A 225 2.36 -7.45 4.02
C ILE A 225 1.99 -8.75 4.75
N LYS A 226 2.94 -9.46 5.35
CA LYS A 226 2.66 -10.69 6.14
C LYS A 226 1.84 -10.44 7.41
N LYS A 227 1.93 -9.25 8.01
CA LYS A 227 1.10 -8.88 9.17
C LYS A 227 -0.33 -8.49 8.76
N LEU A 228 -0.53 -7.93 7.57
CA LEU A 228 -1.85 -7.59 7.03
C LEU A 228 -2.66 -8.83 6.62
N HIS A 229 -2.00 -9.97 6.39
CA HIS A 229 -2.64 -11.26 6.07
C HIS A 229 -2.89 -12.16 7.29
N LYS A 230 -2.70 -11.65 8.52
CA LYS A 230 -2.93 -12.38 9.78
C LYS A 230 -4.07 -11.74 10.56
#